data_AF-A0A370GLP6-F1
#
_entry.id   AF-A0A370GLP6-F1
#
_cell.length_a   1.000
_cell.length_b   1.000
_cell.length_c   1.000
_cell.angle_alpha   90.00
_cell.angle_beta   90.00
_cell.angle_gamma   90.00
#
_symmetry.space_group_name_H-M   'P 1'
#
loop_
_entity.id
_entity.type
_entity.pdbx_description
1 polymer ?
#
loop_
_entity_poly.entity_id
_entity_poly.type
_entity_poly.pdbx_seq_one_letter_code
_entity_poly.pdbx_strand_id
1 'polypeptide(L)'
;MPAADHETADPSTSTRAKKPSSKQRMLLAAVELMSEQSAAAITIDEVVARSGAPRGSVYYHFPEGRSQLITEALDLAGVMMNTAIAQGFTGDPAAGIAHIVDYWIRILTHKDFAASCPITSAAIGGSTVDPELVPQAHAIFHTWQELICAELERAGIAKSRTPALATMVVSSIQGAVVLSRAQRDTAPLKQVRKELEQLLQQAQT
;
A
#
# COMPACT_ATOMS: atom_id res chain seq x y z
N MET A 1 -14.83 38.54 -51.84
CA MET A 1 -14.04 37.39 -51.35
C MET A 1 -14.11 37.41 -49.83
N PRO A 2 -14.54 36.32 -49.18
CA PRO A 2 -14.96 36.36 -47.78
C PRO A 2 -13.77 36.27 -46.81
N ALA A 3 -13.92 36.91 -45.65
CA ALA A 3 -13.03 36.81 -44.51
C ALA A 3 -13.19 35.45 -43.83
N ALA A 4 -12.07 34.85 -43.43
CA ALA A 4 -12.02 33.59 -42.71
C ALA A 4 -12.44 33.80 -41.24
N ASP A 5 -13.43 33.02 -40.81
CA ASP A 5 -13.81 32.87 -39.40
C ASP A 5 -12.67 32.15 -38.67
N HIS A 6 -11.99 32.86 -37.77
CA HIS A 6 -11.12 32.26 -36.78
C HIS A 6 -12.00 31.82 -35.60
N GLU A 7 -12.47 30.58 -35.64
CA GLU A 7 -13.07 29.91 -34.50
C GLU A 7 -11.99 29.66 -33.45
N THR A 8 -11.93 30.53 -32.44
CA THR A 8 -11.07 30.38 -31.27
C THR A 8 -11.60 29.22 -30.43
N ALA A 9 -10.87 28.10 -30.44
CA ALA A 9 -11.10 27.00 -29.52
C ALA A 9 -10.87 27.45 -28.07
N ASP A 10 -11.87 27.22 -27.21
CA ASP A 10 -11.85 27.45 -25.77
C ASP A 10 -10.91 26.45 -25.07
N PRO A 11 -9.85 26.89 -24.35
CA PRO A 11 -8.87 26.02 -23.71
C PRO A 11 -9.28 25.62 -22.27
N SER A 12 -10.56 25.30 -22.02
CA SER A 12 -11.05 25.03 -20.66
C SER A 12 -11.61 23.61 -20.44
N THR A 13 -10.96 22.57 -20.97
CA THR A 13 -11.16 21.20 -20.49
C THR A 13 -10.08 20.78 -19.49
N SER A 14 -10.09 21.43 -18.33
CA SER A 14 -9.39 20.93 -17.13
C SER A 14 -10.15 19.72 -16.58
N THR A 15 -9.51 18.54 -16.62
CA THR A 15 -10.03 17.27 -16.09
C THR A 15 -10.26 17.38 -14.57
N ARG A 16 -11.48 17.75 -14.16
CA ARG A 16 -11.87 17.78 -12.74
C ARG A 16 -11.92 16.34 -12.22
N ALA A 17 -10.99 15.97 -11.33
CA ALA A 17 -10.99 14.66 -10.68
C ALA A 17 -12.37 14.36 -10.08
N LYS A 18 -13.01 13.27 -10.54
CA LYS A 18 -14.35 12.85 -10.10
C LYS A 18 -14.28 12.43 -8.63
N LYS A 19 -15.21 12.91 -7.80
CA LYS A 19 -15.27 12.53 -6.37
C LYS A 19 -15.33 11.00 -6.23
N PRO A 20 -14.64 10.39 -5.24
CA PRO A 20 -14.65 8.95 -5.05
C PRO A 20 -16.08 8.42 -4.84
N SER A 21 -16.39 7.26 -5.44
CA SER A 21 -17.69 6.61 -5.26
C SER A 21 -17.91 6.16 -3.81
N SER A 22 -19.16 5.88 -3.41
CA SER A 22 -19.44 5.36 -2.06
C SER A 22 -18.70 4.04 -1.80
N LYS A 23 -18.62 3.15 -2.80
CA LYS A 23 -17.79 1.94 -2.73
C LYS A 23 -16.33 2.25 -2.45
N GLN A 24 -15.72 3.18 -3.21
CA GLN A 24 -14.32 3.56 -3.03
C GLN A 24 -14.05 4.17 -1.65
N ARG A 25 -14.94 5.04 -1.14
CA ARG A 25 -14.79 5.61 0.20
C ARG A 25 -14.88 4.54 1.29
N MET A 26 -15.77 3.56 1.15
CA MET A 26 -15.86 2.43 2.08
C MET A 26 -14.61 1.56 2.05
N LEU A 27 -14.08 1.23 0.87
CA LEU A 27 -12.84 0.47 0.75
C LEU A 27 -11.66 1.23 1.39
N LEU A 28 -11.50 2.52 1.11
CA LEU A 28 -10.44 3.34 1.72
C LEU A 28 -10.57 3.37 3.25
N ALA A 29 -11.77 3.58 3.78
CA ALA A 29 -12.02 3.56 5.22
C ALA A 29 -11.74 2.19 5.87
N ALA A 30 -11.98 1.10 5.14
CA ALA A 30 -11.66 -0.26 5.58
C ALA A 30 -10.15 -0.51 5.58
N VAL A 31 -9.42 -0.08 4.53
CA VAL A 31 -7.96 -0.12 4.49
C VAL A 31 -7.34 0.60 5.68
N GLU A 32 -7.87 1.79 6.01
CA GLU A 32 -7.41 2.53 7.18
C GLU A 32 -7.66 1.77 8.50
N LEU A 33 -8.83 1.15 8.69
CA LEU A 33 -9.07 0.33 9.89
C LEU A 33 -8.13 -0.86 9.95
N MET A 34 -7.92 -1.56 8.83
CA MET A 34 -6.99 -2.70 8.77
C MET A 34 -5.55 -2.29 9.11
N SER A 35 -5.20 -1.02 8.88
CA SER A 35 -3.91 -0.47 9.30
C SER A 35 -3.86 -0.14 10.79
N GLU A 36 -5.00 0.16 11.40
CA GLU A 36 -5.12 0.65 12.78
C GLU A 36 -5.37 -0.47 13.80
N GLN A 37 -6.11 -1.50 13.39
CA GLN A 37 -6.57 -2.64 14.22
C GLN A 37 -6.62 -3.95 13.41
N SER A 38 -6.84 -5.07 14.09
CA SER A 38 -6.97 -6.36 13.41
C SER A 38 -8.20 -6.41 12.52
N ALA A 39 -8.13 -7.15 11.40
CA ALA A 39 -9.28 -7.37 10.52
C ALA A 39 -10.52 -7.88 11.28
N ALA A 40 -10.30 -8.67 12.34
CA ALA A 40 -11.35 -9.23 13.18
C ALA A 40 -12.15 -8.16 13.94
N ALA A 41 -11.51 -7.05 14.31
CA ALA A 41 -12.15 -5.96 15.06
C ALA A 41 -13.02 -5.05 14.18
N ILE A 42 -12.85 -5.10 12.85
CA ILE A 42 -13.52 -4.17 11.94
C ILE A 42 -14.99 -4.50 11.78
N THR A 43 -15.87 -3.51 11.96
CA THR A 43 -17.31 -3.64 11.73
C THR A 43 -17.77 -2.83 10.52
N ILE A 44 -18.91 -3.23 9.93
CA ILE A 44 -19.55 -2.46 8.84
C ILE A 44 -19.89 -1.04 9.33
N ASP A 45 -20.32 -0.90 10.58
CA ASP A 45 -20.75 0.38 11.15
C ASP A 45 -19.58 1.36 11.28
N GLU A 46 -18.42 0.90 11.69
CA GLU A 46 -17.18 1.72 11.72
C GLU A 46 -16.75 2.14 10.31
N VAL A 47 -16.85 1.23 9.32
CA VAL A 47 -16.52 1.55 7.93
C VAL A 47 -17.48 2.61 7.37
N VAL A 48 -18.78 2.48 7.62
CA VAL A 48 -19.80 3.46 7.22
C VAL A 48 -19.54 4.81 7.89
N ALA A 49 -19.33 4.81 9.21
CA ALA A 49 -19.08 6.01 9.98
C ALA A 49 -17.85 6.77 9.47
N ARG A 50 -16.74 6.07 9.19
CA ARG A 50 -15.51 6.69 8.70
C ARG A 50 -15.56 7.09 7.23
N SER A 51 -16.23 6.31 6.38
CA SER A 51 -16.34 6.60 4.94
C SER A 51 -17.32 7.73 4.60
N GLY A 52 -18.22 8.07 5.54
CA GLY A 52 -19.34 8.98 5.29
C GLY A 52 -20.30 8.47 4.20
N ALA A 53 -20.26 7.18 3.87
CA ALA A 53 -21.17 6.59 2.90
C ALA A 53 -22.56 6.37 3.53
N PRO A 54 -23.65 6.39 2.74
CA PRO A 54 -24.97 6.04 3.26
C PRO A 54 -24.97 4.59 3.77
N ARG A 55 -25.47 4.35 4.98
CA ARG A 55 -25.52 3.01 5.60
C ARG A 55 -26.17 1.96 4.69
N GLY A 56 -27.25 2.33 4.00
CA GLY A 56 -27.94 1.44 3.06
C GLY A 56 -27.15 1.05 1.81
N SER A 57 -26.02 1.70 1.52
CA SER A 57 -25.20 1.41 0.33
C SER A 57 -24.19 0.27 0.51
N VAL A 58 -23.96 -0.18 1.75
CA VAL A 58 -22.98 -1.26 2.02
C VAL A 58 -23.41 -2.54 1.31
N TYR A 59 -24.60 -3.06 1.59
CA TYR A 59 -25.08 -4.32 1.02
C TYR A 59 -25.38 -4.24 -0.48
N TYR A 60 -25.55 -3.02 -1.01
CA TYR A 60 -25.59 -2.81 -2.46
C TYR A 60 -24.22 -3.01 -3.12
N HIS A 61 -23.14 -2.55 -2.46
CA HIS A 61 -21.78 -2.65 -2.99
C HIS A 61 -21.04 -3.93 -2.60
N PHE A 62 -21.43 -4.54 -1.47
CA PHE A 62 -20.84 -5.73 -0.88
C PHE A 62 -21.99 -6.68 -0.47
N PRO A 63 -22.64 -7.37 -1.42
CA PRO A 63 -23.75 -8.28 -1.13
C PRO A 63 -23.38 -9.43 -0.18
N GLU A 64 -22.12 -9.86 -0.16
CA GLU A 64 -21.59 -10.86 0.78
C GLU A 64 -21.21 -10.23 2.14
N GLY A 65 -21.47 -8.93 2.29
CA GLY A 65 -21.31 -8.19 3.54
C GLY A 65 -19.85 -7.95 3.91
N ARG A 66 -19.55 -8.20 5.19
CA ARG A 66 -18.27 -7.81 5.80
C ARG A 66 -17.08 -8.54 5.20
N SER A 67 -17.19 -9.85 4.91
CA SER A 67 -16.08 -10.63 4.37
C SER A 67 -15.59 -10.03 3.06
N GLN A 68 -16.49 -9.87 2.09
CA GLN A 68 -16.18 -9.27 0.80
C GLN A 68 -15.61 -7.86 0.94
N LEU A 69 -16.16 -7.03 1.83
CA LEU A 69 -15.62 -5.69 2.07
C LEU A 69 -14.16 -5.73 2.54
N ILE A 70 -13.81 -6.64 3.46
CA ILE A 70 -12.44 -6.79 3.96
C ILE A 70 -11.51 -7.36 2.90
N THR A 71 -11.94 -8.38 2.16
CA THR A 71 -11.17 -8.99 1.06
C THR A 71 -10.89 -7.97 -0.05
N GLU A 72 -11.90 -7.21 -0.50
CA GLU A 72 -11.71 -6.16 -1.51
C GLU A 72 -10.86 -4.98 -0.98
N ALA A 73 -10.93 -4.69 0.32
CA ALA A 73 -10.08 -3.67 0.94
C ALA A 73 -8.62 -4.14 0.99
N LEU A 74 -8.36 -5.42 1.27
CA LEU A 74 -7.01 -5.99 1.24
C LEU A 74 -6.43 -5.92 -0.18
N ASP A 75 -7.21 -6.23 -1.21
CA ASP A 75 -6.80 -6.05 -2.62
C ASP A 75 -6.45 -4.59 -2.92
N LEU A 76 -7.30 -3.65 -2.50
CA LEU A 76 -7.02 -2.22 -2.69
C LEU A 76 -5.71 -1.81 -2.01
N ALA A 77 -5.48 -2.26 -0.77
CA ALA A 77 -4.23 -2.00 -0.06
C ALA A 77 -3.02 -2.59 -0.78
N GLY A 78 -3.16 -3.80 -1.33
CA GLY A 78 -2.14 -4.44 -2.17
C GLY A 78 -1.81 -3.60 -3.40
N VAL A 79 -2.82 -3.15 -4.15
CA VAL A 79 -2.65 -2.29 -5.33
C VAL A 79 -1.98 -0.96 -4.98
N MET A 80 -2.37 -0.32 -3.87
CA MET A 80 -1.75 0.92 -3.41
C MET A 80 -0.26 0.71 -3.11
N MET A 81 0.11 -0.39 -2.43
CA MET A 81 1.53 -0.68 -2.14
C MET A 81 2.30 -1.09 -3.40
N ASN A 82 1.71 -1.88 -4.30
CA ASN A 82 2.32 -2.21 -5.60
C ASN A 82 2.68 -0.95 -6.37
N THR A 83 1.78 0.04 -6.36
CA THR A 83 1.98 1.34 -7.01
C THR A 83 3.13 2.09 -6.35
N ALA A 84 3.21 2.14 -5.02
CA ALA A 84 4.31 2.78 -4.31
C ALA A 84 5.67 2.10 -4.58
N ILE A 85 5.71 0.76 -4.65
CA ILE A 85 6.92 0.00 -5.00
C ILE A 85 7.35 0.32 -6.43
N ALA A 86 6.44 0.26 -7.39
CA ALA A 86 6.74 0.55 -8.79
C ALA A 86 7.16 2.01 -9.05
N GLN A 87 6.68 2.96 -8.23
CA GLN A 87 7.08 4.36 -8.30
C GLN A 87 8.43 4.64 -7.65
N GLY A 88 8.78 3.89 -6.60
CA GLY A 88 10.03 4.08 -5.87
C GLY A 88 11.22 3.39 -6.54
N PHE A 89 11.04 2.15 -6.99
CA PHE A 89 12.09 1.40 -7.65
C PHE A 89 12.05 1.69 -9.15
N THR A 90 12.99 2.48 -9.63
CA THR A 90 13.10 2.85 -11.05
C THR A 90 14.53 2.64 -11.56
N GLY A 91 15.11 1.46 -11.31
CA GLY A 91 16.50 1.12 -11.66
C GLY A 91 17.56 1.54 -10.63
N ASP A 92 17.19 2.23 -9.55
CA ASP A 92 18.06 2.49 -8.39
C ASP A 92 17.42 1.85 -7.13
N PRO A 93 17.98 0.73 -6.63
CA PRO A 93 17.45 0.06 -5.45
C PRO A 93 17.49 0.93 -4.20
N ALA A 94 18.51 1.78 -4.02
CA ALA A 94 18.61 2.65 -2.85
C ALA A 94 17.49 3.71 -2.85
N ALA A 95 17.21 4.30 -4.02
CA ALA A 95 16.07 5.20 -4.19
C ALA A 95 14.72 4.50 -3.90
N GLY A 96 14.58 3.24 -4.32
CA GLY A 96 13.39 2.43 -4.02
C GLY A 96 13.18 2.21 -2.52
N ILE A 97 14.23 1.85 -1.78
CA ILE A 97 14.19 1.72 -0.32
C ILE A 97 13.81 3.06 0.33
N ALA A 98 14.49 4.15 -0.08
CA ALA A 98 14.22 5.48 0.42
C ALA A 98 12.74 5.88 0.24
N HIS A 99 12.19 5.63 -0.94
CA HIS A 99 10.79 5.94 -1.26
C HIS A 99 9.80 5.21 -0.35
N ILE A 100 9.96 3.89 -0.18
CA ILE A 100 9.05 3.08 0.65
C ILE A 100 9.19 3.43 2.13
N VAL A 101 10.40 3.72 2.60
CA VAL A 101 10.63 4.16 3.98
C VAL A 101 9.98 5.52 4.22
N ASP A 102 10.14 6.47 3.30
CA ASP A 102 9.54 7.81 3.42
C ASP A 102 8.01 7.73 3.35
N TYR A 103 7.45 6.82 2.54
CA TYR A 103 6.02 6.52 2.50
C TYR A 103 5.51 6.08 3.89
N TRP A 104 6.18 5.13 4.54
CA TRP A 104 5.79 4.67 5.88
C TRP A 104 5.97 5.72 6.96
N ILE A 105 7.06 6.50 6.92
CA ILE A 105 7.28 7.63 7.84
C ILE A 105 6.11 8.62 7.76
N ARG A 106 5.67 8.98 6.56
CA ARG A 106 4.52 9.89 6.36
C ARG A 106 3.23 9.31 6.93
N ILE A 107 2.94 8.03 6.66
CA ILE A 107 1.73 7.37 7.17
C ILE A 107 1.75 7.32 8.71
N LEU A 108 2.84 6.85 9.30
CA LEU A 108 2.94 6.73 10.76
C LEU A 108 2.84 8.09 11.43
N THR A 109 3.56 9.10 10.96
CA THR A 109 3.50 10.45 11.56
C THR A 109 2.12 11.09 11.43
N HIS A 110 1.49 10.98 10.25
CA HIS A 110 0.14 11.50 10.02
C HIS A 110 -0.92 10.81 10.89
N LYS A 111 -0.74 9.51 11.16
CA LYS A 111 -1.67 8.68 11.95
C LYS A 111 -1.28 8.60 13.43
N ASP A 112 -0.42 9.50 13.92
CA ASP A 112 0.07 9.49 15.31
C ASP A 112 0.59 8.11 15.75
N PHE A 113 1.32 7.44 14.87
CA PHE A 113 1.87 6.09 15.00
C PHE A 113 0.83 4.99 15.22
N ALA A 114 -0.47 5.28 15.04
CA ALA A 114 -1.55 4.31 15.16
C ALA A 114 -1.78 3.49 13.89
N ALA A 115 -0.95 3.63 12.85
CA ALA A 115 -1.01 2.83 11.62
C ALA A 115 0.01 1.67 11.63
N SER A 116 -0.22 0.70 10.77
CA SER A 116 0.63 -0.47 10.49
C SER A 116 0.32 -0.97 9.08
N CYS A 117 0.94 -2.07 8.64
CA CYS A 117 0.63 -2.62 7.32
C CYS A 117 -0.62 -3.49 7.35
N PRO A 118 -1.68 -3.15 6.57
CA PRO A 118 -2.91 -3.94 6.52
C PRO A 118 -2.67 -5.37 5.99
N ILE A 119 -1.70 -5.57 5.10
CA ILE A 119 -1.33 -6.90 4.60
C ILE A 119 -0.70 -7.74 5.72
N THR A 120 0.17 -7.14 6.55
CA THR A 120 0.71 -7.82 7.73
C THR A 120 -0.40 -8.16 8.72
N SER A 121 -1.36 -7.25 8.94
CA SER A 121 -2.52 -7.57 9.80
C SER A 121 -3.39 -8.70 9.23
N ALA A 122 -3.55 -8.79 7.91
CA ALA A 122 -4.28 -9.89 7.29
C ALA A 122 -3.53 -11.23 7.42
N ALA A 123 -2.21 -11.21 7.25
CA ALA A 123 -1.37 -12.38 7.49
C ALA A 123 -1.39 -12.82 8.96
N ILE A 124 -1.46 -11.87 9.90
CA ILE A 124 -1.51 -12.13 11.34
C ILE A 124 -2.97 -12.16 11.82
N GLY A 125 -3.58 -13.33 11.73
CA GLY A 125 -4.90 -13.60 12.30
C GLY A 125 -6.08 -13.34 11.35
N GLY A 126 -5.84 -13.00 10.09
CA GLY A 126 -6.91 -12.87 9.08
C GLY A 126 -7.72 -14.15 8.88
N SER A 127 -7.10 -15.33 9.07
CA SER A 127 -7.79 -16.62 8.99
C SER A 127 -8.92 -16.81 10.02
N THR A 128 -8.93 -16.05 11.11
CA THR A 128 -10.04 -16.04 12.08
C THR A 128 -11.26 -15.25 11.60
N VAL A 129 -11.07 -14.42 10.57
CA VAL A 129 -12.10 -13.60 9.93
C VAL A 129 -12.63 -14.28 8.69
N ASP A 130 -11.71 -14.67 7.81
CA ASP A 130 -11.98 -15.30 6.53
C ASP A 130 -10.74 -16.13 6.14
N PRO A 131 -10.89 -17.43 5.83
CA PRO A 131 -9.77 -18.32 5.49
C PRO A 131 -8.95 -17.83 4.29
N GLU A 132 -9.52 -17.01 3.40
CA GLU A 132 -8.85 -16.52 2.19
C GLU A 132 -7.91 -15.34 2.44
N LEU A 133 -8.00 -14.65 3.58
CA LEU A 133 -7.17 -13.45 3.83
C LEU A 133 -5.68 -13.76 3.96
N VAL A 134 -5.31 -14.93 4.49
CA VAL A 134 -3.89 -15.32 4.59
C VAL A 134 -3.32 -15.68 3.21
N PRO A 135 -3.96 -16.54 2.39
CA PRO A 135 -3.59 -16.74 0.98
C PRO A 135 -3.50 -15.43 0.17
N GLN A 136 -4.45 -14.53 0.35
CA GLN A 136 -4.48 -13.24 -0.34
C GLN A 136 -3.31 -12.34 0.09
N ALA A 137 -3.04 -12.24 1.40
CA ALA A 137 -1.88 -11.50 1.91
C ALA A 137 -0.55 -12.09 1.38
N HIS A 138 -0.45 -13.42 1.31
CA HIS A 138 0.71 -14.10 0.71
C HIS A 138 0.88 -13.72 -0.76
N ALA A 139 -0.19 -13.74 -1.56
CA ALA A 139 -0.12 -13.34 -2.96
C ALA A 139 0.36 -11.88 -3.13
N ILE A 140 -0.12 -10.96 -2.28
CA ILE A 140 0.31 -9.56 -2.29
C ILE A 140 1.80 -9.42 -1.92
N PHE A 141 2.26 -10.07 -0.86
CA PHE A 141 3.68 -10.06 -0.50
C PHE A 141 4.56 -10.66 -1.60
N HIS A 142 4.09 -11.71 -2.26
CA HIS A 142 4.78 -12.32 -3.39
C HIS A 142 4.94 -11.33 -4.54
N THR A 143 3.87 -10.61 -4.92
CA THR A 143 3.95 -9.55 -5.94
C THR A 143 4.97 -8.46 -5.56
N TRP A 144 5.03 -8.06 -4.28
CA TRP A 144 6.03 -7.07 -3.83
C TRP A 144 7.45 -7.59 -4.03
N GLN A 145 7.69 -8.85 -3.68
CA GLN A 145 8.99 -9.48 -3.85
C GLN A 145 9.36 -9.61 -5.33
N GLU A 146 8.43 -9.97 -6.22
CA GLU A 146 8.67 -10.03 -7.66
C GLU A 146 9.02 -8.66 -8.24
N LEU A 147 8.30 -7.61 -7.86
CA LEU A 147 8.60 -6.23 -8.27
C LEU A 147 10.00 -5.81 -7.83
N ILE A 148 10.35 -6.06 -6.56
CA ILE A 148 11.68 -5.75 -6.03
C ILE A 148 12.75 -6.58 -6.75
N CYS A 149 12.55 -7.89 -6.94
CA CYS A 149 13.49 -8.76 -7.66
C CYS A 149 13.79 -8.22 -9.06
N ALA A 150 12.77 -7.85 -9.83
CA ALA A 150 12.93 -7.32 -11.18
C ALA A 150 13.72 -6.00 -11.21
N GLU A 151 13.64 -5.20 -10.15
CA GLU A 151 14.38 -3.94 -10.00
C GLU A 151 15.82 -4.18 -9.56
N LEU A 152 16.05 -5.13 -8.64
CA LEU A 152 17.40 -5.56 -8.24
C LEU A 152 18.17 -6.15 -9.42
N GLU A 153 17.51 -6.98 -10.26
CA GLU A 153 18.11 -7.52 -11.49
C GLU A 153 18.47 -6.41 -12.48
N ARG A 154 17.59 -5.42 -12.68
CA ARG A 154 17.86 -4.25 -13.52
C ARG A 154 19.02 -3.40 -13.02
N ALA A 155 19.23 -3.38 -11.70
CA ALA A 155 20.35 -2.70 -11.06
C ALA A 155 21.66 -3.53 -11.09
N GLY A 156 21.70 -4.65 -11.81
CA GLY A 156 22.90 -5.47 -12.01
C GLY A 156 23.14 -6.54 -10.94
N ILE A 157 22.22 -6.75 -9.99
CA ILE A 157 22.37 -7.80 -8.98
C ILE A 157 22.05 -9.16 -9.60
N ALA A 158 22.89 -10.15 -9.31
CA ALA A 158 22.72 -11.51 -9.81
C ALA A 158 21.34 -12.09 -9.44
N LYS A 159 20.63 -12.63 -10.44
CA LYS A 159 19.29 -13.24 -10.30
C LYS A 159 19.18 -14.31 -9.20
N SER A 160 20.27 -15.03 -8.91
CA SER A 160 20.30 -16.02 -7.83
C SER A 160 20.20 -15.40 -6.43
N ARG A 161 20.57 -14.11 -6.28
CA ARG A 161 20.53 -13.38 -5.00
C ARG A 161 19.27 -12.56 -4.80
N THR A 162 18.60 -12.16 -5.88
CA THR A 162 17.47 -11.22 -5.81
C THR A 162 16.30 -11.71 -4.94
N PRO A 163 15.90 -13.01 -4.92
CA PRO A 163 14.79 -13.45 -4.06
C PRO A 163 15.08 -13.31 -2.56
N ALA A 164 16.32 -13.62 -2.14
CA ALA A 164 16.73 -13.49 -0.75
C ALA A 164 16.80 -12.01 -0.32
N LEU A 165 17.32 -11.14 -1.20
CA LEU A 165 17.39 -9.70 -0.94
C LEU A 165 16.01 -9.06 -0.91
N ALA A 166 15.10 -9.42 -1.83
CA ALA A 166 13.73 -8.94 -1.82
C ALA A 166 12.99 -9.35 -0.54
N THR A 167 13.18 -10.59 -0.08
CA THR A 167 12.67 -11.05 1.21
C THR A 167 13.23 -10.22 2.35
N MET A 168 14.54 -9.91 2.33
CA MET A 168 15.19 -9.12 3.36
C MET A 168 14.67 -7.68 3.40
N VAL A 169 14.46 -7.06 2.23
CA VAL A 169 13.88 -5.71 2.10
C VAL A 169 12.48 -5.67 2.71
N VAL A 170 11.59 -6.58 2.27
CA VAL A 170 10.20 -6.60 2.76
C VAL A 170 10.17 -6.85 4.26
N SER A 171 10.83 -7.90 4.75
CA SER A 171 10.81 -8.25 6.17
C SER A 171 11.41 -7.15 7.07
N SER A 172 12.50 -6.51 6.66
CA SER A 172 13.14 -5.45 7.43
C SER A 172 12.26 -4.21 7.53
N ILE A 173 11.65 -3.78 6.42
CA ILE A 173 10.75 -2.62 6.42
C ILE A 173 9.50 -2.91 7.26
N GLN A 174 8.88 -4.08 7.08
CA GLN A 174 7.68 -4.44 7.86
C GLN A 174 7.99 -4.52 9.37
N GLY A 175 9.13 -5.10 9.74
CA GLY A 175 9.60 -5.11 11.12
C GLY A 175 9.85 -3.70 11.66
N ALA A 176 10.47 -2.83 10.86
CA ALA A 176 10.70 -1.44 11.23
C ALA A 176 9.40 -0.65 11.41
N VAL A 177 8.35 -0.90 10.63
CA VAL A 177 7.01 -0.29 10.82
C VAL A 177 6.45 -0.71 12.18
N VAL A 178 6.55 -1.99 12.54
CA VAL A 178 6.07 -2.50 13.84
C VAL A 178 6.84 -1.86 15.01
N LEU A 179 8.17 -1.82 14.93
CA LEU A 179 9.01 -1.17 15.95
C LEU A 179 8.70 0.33 16.05
N SER A 180 8.54 1.00 14.91
CA SER A 180 8.25 2.44 14.85
C SER A 180 6.90 2.77 15.49
N ARG A 181 5.88 1.93 15.25
CA ARG A 181 4.58 2.02 15.93
C ARG A 181 4.73 1.84 17.44
N ALA A 182 5.42 0.79 17.88
CA ALA A 182 5.56 0.45 19.30
C ALA A 182 6.32 1.53 20.08
N GLN A 183 7.35 2.11 19.46
CA GLN A 183 8.18 3.15 20.06
C GLN A 183 7.62 4.56 19.87
N ARG A 184 6.64 4.72 18.98
CA ARG A 184 6.15 6.02 18.48
C ARG A 184 7.30 6.91 17.96
N ASP A 185 8.22 6.30 17.21
CA ASP A 185 9.39 6.95 16.64
C ASP A 185 9.65 6.40 15.23
N THR A 186 10.15 7.24 14.33
CA THR A 186 10.58 6.87 12.97
C THR A 186 12.02 6.35 12.91
N ALA A 187 12.76 6.39 14.02
CA ALA A 187 14.15 5.94 14.08
C ALA A 187 14.38 4.51 13.54
N PRO A 188 13.55 3.49 13.85
CA PRO A 188 13.74 2.14 13.32
C PRO A 188 13.70 2.09 11.78
N LEU A 189 12.77 2.82 11.16
CA LEU A 189 12.66 2.92 9.71
C LEU A 189 13.90 3.57 9.07
N LYS A 190 14.42 4.64 9.69
CA LYS A 190 15.64 5.32 9.21
C LYS A 190 16.89 4.44 9.35
N GLN A 191 16.98 3.65 10.42
CA GLN A 191 18.07 2.70 10.64
C GLN A 191 18.04 1.59 9.59
N VAL A 192 16.88 0.95 9.40
CA VAL A 192 16.71 -0.10 8.38
C VAL A 192 16.99 0.41 6.97
N ARG A 193 16.56 1.64 6.64
CA ARG A 193 16.90 2.28 5.36
C ARG A 193 18.40 2.26 5.10
N LYS A 194 19.19 2.78 6.05
CA LYS A 194 20.66 2.88 5.93
C LYS A 194 21.30 1.50 5.73
N GLU A 195 20.90 0.50 6.52
CA GLU A 195 21.47 -0.84 6.44
C GLU A 195 21.09 -1.55 5.12
N LEU A 196 19.85 -1.38 4.65
CA LEU A 196 19.42 -1.94 3.37
C LEU A 196 20.14 -1.27 2.18
N GLU A 197 20.30 0.05 2.20
CA GLU A 197 21.07 0.77 1.17
C GLU A 197 22.51 0.24 1.08
N GLN A 198 23.17 0.03 2.22
CA GLN A 198 24.53 -0.53 2.27
C GLN A 198 24.57 -1.99 1.76
N LEU A 199 23.63 -2.81 2.20
CA LEU A 199 23.52 -4.21 1.78
C LEU A 199 23.35 -4.33 0.25
N LEU A 200 22.48 -3.52 -0.33
CA LEU A 200 22.21 -3.56 -1.78
C LEU A 200 23.38 -3.01 -2.60
N GLN A 201 24.07 -1.98 -2.11
CA GLN A 201 25.29 -1.48 -2.74
C GLN A 201 26.39 -2.55 -2.79
N GLN A 202 26.60 -3.27 -1.69
CA GLN A 202 27.55 -4.39 -1.62
C GLN A 202 27.12 -5.56 -2.51
N ALA A 203 25.83 -5.71 -2.79
CA ALA A 203 25.32 -6.80 -3.61
C ALA A 203 25.47 -6.57 -5.13
N GLN A 204 25.71 -5.33 -5.54
CA GLN A 204 26.00 -4.95 -6.93
C GLN A 204 27.47 -5.14 -7.31
N THR A 205 28.36 -5.29 -6.32
CA THR A 205 29.80 -5.45 -6.51
C THR A 205 30.17 -6.92 -6.66
#